data_AF-S4YSR3-F1
#
_entry.id   AF-S4YSR3-F1
#
_cell.length_a   1.000
_cell.length_b   1.000
_cell.length_c   1.000
_cell.angle_alpha   90.00
_cell.angle_beta   90.00
_cell.angle_gamma   90.00
#
_symmetry.space_group_name_H-M   'P 1'
#
loop_
_entity.id
_entity.type
_entity.pdbx_description
1 polymer ?
#
loop_
_entity_poly.entity_id
_entity_poly.type
_entity_poly.pdbx_seq_one_letter_code
_entity_poly.pdbx_strand_id
1 'polypeptide(L)'
;MTPPRFTDWYVNAAGNFAVRAHVICSDDGSVSALLTLRKGWYKGEYTYASTHVVLACKHTERRKAYRLASQHAEHLARLRYRF
;
A
#
# COMPACT_ATOMS: atom_id res chain seq x y z
N MET A 1 17.81 -8.62 -10.59
CA MET A 1 17.20 -7.98 -9.39
C MET A 1 15.69 -7.92 -9.58
N THR A 2 14.94 -8.71 -8.81
CA THR A 2 13.48 -8.55 -8.71
C THR A 2 13.21 -7.18 -8.08
N PRO A 3 12.41 -6.30 -8.70
CA PRO A 3 12.10 -5.01 -8.10
C PRO A 3 11.45 -5.23 -6.73
N PRO A 4 11.70 -4.36 -5.74
CA PRO A 4 11.06 -4.46 -4.43
C PRO A 4 9.55 -4.48 -4.63
N ARG A 5 8.91 -5.56 -4.17
CA ARG A 5 7.45 -5.72 -4.26
C ARG A 5 6.72 -4.78 -3.30
N PHE A 6 7.43 -4.26 -2.30
CA PHE A 6 6.93 -3.32 -1.31
C PHE A 6 7.33 -1.90 -1.68
N THR A 7 6.39 -0.97 -1.52
CA THR A 7 6.69 0.47 -1.51
C THR A 7 7.24 0.89 -0.16
N ASP A 8 7.81 2.09 -0.12
CA ASP A 8 8.07 2.78 1.14
C ASP A 8 6.78 3.02 1.93
N TRP A 9 6.94 3.34 3.21
CA TRP A 9 5.85 3.78 4.07
C TRP A 9 5.49 5.23 3.76
N TYR A 10 4.26 5.44 3.34
CA TYR A 10 3.65 6.77 3.24
C TYR A 10 3.03 7.11 4.58
N VAL A 11 3.54 8.16 5.23
CA VAL A 11 3.09 8.59 6.56
C VAL A 11 2.14 9.79 6.41
N ASN A 12 1.10 9.84 7.23
CA ASN A 12 0.22 11.00 7.30
C ASN A 12 0.91 12.20 7.96
N ALA A 13 0.31 13.39 7.85
CA ALA A 13 0.87 14.61 8.43
C ALA A 13 1.05 14.56 9.97
N ALA A 14 0.25 13.73 10.66
CA ALA A 14 0.31 13.59 12.11
C ALA A 14 1.33 12.53 12.60
N GLY A 15 1.99 11.80 11.69
CA GLY A 15 2.97 10.76 12.05
C GLY A 15 2.39 9.48 12.66
N ASN A 16 1.10 9.45 12.99
CA ASN A 16 0.43 8.37 13.70
C ASN A 16 -0.21 7.32 12.77
N PHE A 17 -0.19 7.56 11.47
CA PHE A 17 -0.72 6.63 10.48
C PHE A 17 0.26 6.49 9.32
N ALA A 18 0.56 5.26 8.94
CA ALA A 18 1.38 4.96 7.77
C ALA A 18 0.76 3.86 6.93
N VAL A 19 0.98 3.92 5.62
CA VAL A 19 0.48 2.92 4.67
C VAL A 19 1.63 2.53 3.74
N ARG A 20 1.78 1.24 3.46
CA ARG A 20 2.65 0.74 2.39
C ARG A 20 1.86 -0.19 1.47
N ALA A 21 2.23 -0.27 0.21
CA ALA A 21 1.65 -1.22 -0.72
C ALA A 21 2.60 -2.39 -1.00
N HIS A 22 2.04 -3.57 -1.23
CA HIS A 22 2.73 -4.74 -1.75
C HIS A 22 2.07 -5.17 -3.06
N VAL A 23 2.79 -5.09 -4.17
CA VAL A 23 2.28 -5.49 -5.49
C VAL A 23 2.32 -7.01 -5.60
N ILE A 24 1.16 -7.60 -5.90
CA ILE A 24 0.94 -9.02 -6.11
C ILE A 24 0.54 -9.19 -7.58
N CYS A 25 1.35 -9.93 -8.33
CA CYS A 25 1.00 -10.40 -9.65
C CYS A 25 0.49 -11.83 -9.55
N SER A 26 -0.69 -12.09 -10.09
CA SER A 26 -1.31 -13.40 -10.14
C SER A 26 -1.00 -14.10 -11.46
N ASP A 27 -1.11 -15.43 -11.48
CA ASP A 27 -0.80 -16.25 -12.66
C ASP A 27 -1.78 -16.04 -13.82
N ASP A 28 -3.00 -15.58 -13.52
CA ASP A 28 -4.01 -15.16 -14.50
C ASP A 28 -3.67 -13.83 -15.21
N GLY A 29 -2.54 -13.22 -14.86
CA GLY A 29 -2.08 -11.95 -15.39
C GLY A 29 -2.70 -10.72 -14.72
N SER A 30 -3.57 -10.91 -13.73
CA SER A 30 -4.12 -9.84 -12.91
C SER A 30 -3.07 -9.29 -11.95
N VAL A 31 -3.22 -8.01 -11.61
CA VAL A 31 -2.32 -7.33 -10.67
C VAL A 31 -3.15 -6.71 -9.57
N SER A 32 -2.78 -6.99 -8.33
CA SER A 32 -3.38 -6.40 -7.15
C SER A 32 -2.30 -5.79 -6.25
N ALA A 33 -2.72 -4.95 -5.32
CA ALA A 33 -1.90 -4.43 -4.26
C ALA A 33 -2.52 -4.75 -2.91
N LEU A 34 -1.72 -5.33 -2.02
CA LEU A 34 -2.05 -5.43 -0.61
C LEU A 34 -1.54 -4.17 0.09
N LEU A 35 -2.46 -3.30 0.52
CA LEU A 35 -2.13 -2.14 1.32
C LEU A 35 -2.05 -2.55 2.79
N THR A 36 -0.89 -2.38 3.40
CA THR A 36 -0.70 -2.54 4.85
C THR A 36 -0.80 -1.17 5.51
N LEU A 37 -1.76 -1.04 6.41
CA LEU A 37 -2.00 0.14 7.23
C LEU A 37 -1.35 -0.08 8.60
N ARG A 38 -0.71 0.95 9.13
CA ARG A 38 -0.13 1.01 10.47
C ARG A 38 -0.73 2.21 11.18
N LYS A 39 -1.54 1.99 12.23
CA LYS A 39 -2.22 3.02 13.03
C LYS A 39 -1.71 3.00 14.45
N GLY A 40 -1.37 4.19 14.96
CA GLY A 40 -1.16 4.52 16.37
C GLY A 40 -0.05 3.72 17.04
N TRP A 41 0.67 4.33 17.96
CA TRP A 41 1.46 3.57 18.92
C TRP A 41 0.62 3.50 20.19
N TYR A 42 -0.03 2.36 20.45
CA TYR A 42 -0.85 2.17 21.64
C TYR A 42 -0.25 1.03 22.47
N LYS A 43 0.08 1.32 23.73
CA LYS A 43 0.68 0.36 24.67
C LYS A 43 1.94 -0.38 24.18
N GLY A 44 2.76 0.27 23.34
CA GLY A 44 4.00 -0.35 22.84
C GLY A 44 3.84 -1.13 21.53
N GLU A 45 2.63 -1.16 20.97
CA GLU A 45 2.35 -1.87 19.73
C GLU A 45 1.70 -0.95 18.69
N TYR A 46 2.00 -1.22 17.42
CA TYR A 46 1.28 -0.65 16.30
C TYR A 46 0.06 -1.51 15.97
N THR A 47 -1.06 -0.88 15.68
CA THR A 47 -2.20 -1.61 15.10
C THR A 47 -1.99 -1.73 13.60
N TYR A 48 -2.04 -2.97 13.11
CA TYR A 48 -1.94 -3.25 11.69
C TYR A 48 -3.29 -3.65 11.12
N ALA A 49 -3.61 -3.14 9.94
CA ALA A 49 -4.73 -3.59 9.14
C ALA A 49 -4.28 -3.76 7.69
N SER A 50 -4.97 -4.57 6.92
CA SER A 50 -4.64 -4.78 5.51
C SER A 50 -5.89 -4.71 4.64
N THR A 51 -5.76 -4.11 3.46
CA THR A 51 -6.82 -4.11 2.45
C THR A 51 -6.26 -4.45 1.08
N HIS A 52 -7.04 -5.18 0.30
CA HIS A 52 -6.69 -5.56 -1.07
C HIS A 52 -7.30 -4.58 -2.06
N VAL A 53 -6.51 -4.16 -3.04
CA VAL A 53 -6.95 -3.29 -4.14
C VAL A 53 -6.56 -3.93 -5.46
N VAL A 54 -7.51 -4.08 -6.36
CA VAL A 54 -7.24 -4.53 -7.74
C VAL A 54 -6.68 -3.35 -8.53
N LEU A 55 -5.56 -3.54 -9.21
CA LEU A 55 -4.93 -2.50 -10.01
C LEU A 55 -5.34 -2.66 -11.47
N ALA A 56 -5.76 -1.55 -12.10
CA ALA A 56 -6.11 -1.51 -13.52
C ALA A 56 -4.84 -1.53 -14.42
N CYS A 57 -4.06 -2.60 -14.31
CA CYS A 57 -2.84 -2.82 -15.09
C CYS A 57 -2.57 -4.32 -15.28
N LYS A 58 -1.80 -4.65 -16.33
CA LYS A 58 -1.38 -6.03 -16.60
C LYS A 58 -0.08 -6.35 -15.86
N HIS A 59 0.19 -7.64 -15.60
CA HIS A 59 1.45 -8.06 -14.95
C HIS A 59 2.72 -7.59 -15.69
N THR A 60 2.63 -7.40 -17.01
CA THR A 60 3.73 -6.90 -17.86
C THR A 60 4.04 -5.43 -17.60
N GLU A 61 3.09 -4.65 -17.06
CA GLU A 61 3.22 -3.22 -16.80
C GLU A 61 3.78 -2.94 -15.38
N ARG A 62 4.88 -3.61 -14.99
CA ARG A 62 5.42 -3.55 -13.60
C ARG A 62 5.63 -2.14 -13.04
N ARG A 63 6.14 -1.21 -13.85
CA ARG A 63 6.35 0.21 -13.43
C ARG A 63 5.02 0.91 -13.15
N LYS A 64 3.99 0.61 -13.94
CA LYS A 64 2.64 1.16 -13.77
C LYS A 64 1.97 0.55 -12.55
N ALA A 65 2.11 -0.76 -12.34
CA ALA A 65 1.63 -1.44 -11.14
C ALA A 65 2.22 -0.83 -9.87
N TYR A 66 3.55 -0.65 -9.82
CA TYR A 66 4.22 -0.01 -8.69
C TYR A 66 3.72 1.43 -8.47
N ARG A 67 3.59 2.22 -9.56
CA ARG A 67 3.08 3.59 -9.47
C ARG A 67 1.65 3.65 -8.93
N LEU A 68 0.75 2.80 -9.43
CA LEU A 68 -0.63 2.74 -8.98
C LEU A 68 -0.70 2.30 -7.50
N ALA A 69 0.06 1.28 -7.12
CA ALA A 69 0.17 0.82 -5.74
C ALA A 69 0.65 1.93 -4.80
N SER A 70 1.70 2.66 -5.19
CA SER A 70 2.20 3.85 -4.48
C SER A 70 1.13 4.93 -4.35
N GLN A 71 0.42 5.26 -5.44
CA GLN A 71 -0.64 6.26 -5.42
C GLN A 71 -1.79 5.86 -4.48
N HIS A 72 -2.20 4.59 -4.48
CA HIS A 72 -3.22 4.09 -3.57
C HIS A 72 -2.76 4.17 -2.10
N ALA A 73 -1.53 3.74 -1.80
CA ALA A 73 -0.99 3.83 -0.44
C ALA A 73 -0.87 5.29 0.04
N GLU A 74 -0.34 6.17 -0.80
CA GLU A 74 -0.19 7.60 -0.49
C GLU A 74 -1.56 8.28 -0.32
N HIS A 75 -2.52 8.00 -1.20
CA HIS A 75 -3.88 8.52 -1.09
C HIS A 75 -4.54 8.07 0.22
N LEU A 76 -4.40 6.79 0.57
CA LEU A 76 -4.96 6.25 1.79
C LEU A 76 -4.28 6.81 3.04
N ALA A 77 -2.95 7.00 3.02
CA ALA A 77 -2.20 7.66 4.09
C ALA A 77 -2.62 9.12 4.29
N ARG A 78 -2.97 9.83 3.21
CA ARG A 78 -3.42 11.22 3.24
C ARG A 78 -4.91 11.39 3.51
N LEU A 79 -5.72 10.36 3.27
CA LEU A 79 -7.13 10.32 3.66
C LEU A 79 -7.19 10.53 5.17
N ARG A 80 -7.59 11.74 5.53
CA ARG A 80 -7.75 12.21 6.90
C ARG A 80 -8.78 11.28 7.55
N TYR A 81 -8.31 10.23 8.22
CA TYR A 81 -9.13 9.37 9.07
C TYR A 81 -9.77 10.27 10.13
N ARG A 82 -10.96 10.78 9.81
CA ARG A 82 -11.92 11.36 10.75
C ARG A 82 -12.72 10.18 11.28
N PHE A 83 -12.17 9.47 12.27
CA PHE A 83 -12.96 8.61 13.15
C PHE A 83 -12.57 9.00 14.57
#